data_AF-A0A538K3P4-F1
#
_entry.id   AF-A0A538K3P4-F1
#
_cell.length_a   1.000
_cell.length_b   1.000
_cell.length_c   1.000
_cell.angle_alpha   90.00
_cell.angle_beta   90.00
_cell.angle_gamma   90.00
#
_symmetry.space_group_name_H-M   'P 1'
#
loop_
_entity.id
_entity.type
_entity.pdbx_description
1 polymer ?
#
loop_
_entity_poly.entity_id
_entity_poly.type
_entity_poly.pdbx_seq_one_letter_code
_entity_poly.pdbx_strand_id
1 'polypeptide(L)' 'MAKKPSRIDLLELDIDLRLTDLWREAGEITDWNLDVVAAFMRAAYGKGYCDALTEDAPGSLCHDHGYRIPGRRPAPAHD' A
#
# COMPACT_ATOMS: atom_id res chain seq x y z
N MET A 1 11.40 -28.52 3.91
CA MET A 1 12.16 -27.27 4.12
C MET A 1 11.22 -26.11 3.84
N ALA A 2 11.02 -25.20 4.80
CA ALA A 2 10.26 -23.99 4.51
C ALA A 2 11.02 -23.18 3.46
N LYS A 3 10.36 -22.86 2.34
CA LYS A 3 10.95 -22.01 1.29
C LYS A 3 11.13 -20.61 1.88
N LYS A 4 12.32 -20.01 1.72
CA LYS A 4 12.51 -18.62 2.13
C LYS A 4 11.53 -17.73 1.34
N PRO A 5 10.84 -16.77 1.98
CA PRO A 5 9.94 -15.86 1.29
C PRO A 5 10.65 -15.12 0.15
N SER A 6 9.94 -14.93 -0.96
CA SER A 6 10.39 -14.07 -2.04
C SER A 6 10.28 -12.59 -1.65
N ARG A 7 10.88 -11.69 -2.43
CA ARG A 7 10.70 -10.24 -2.21
C ARG A 7 9.26 -9.79 -2.39
N ILE A 8 8.51 -10.43 -3.30
CA ILE A 8 7.10 -10.13 -3.50
C ILE A 8 6.31 -10.55 -2.26
N ASP A 9 6.59 -11.73 -1.71
CA ASP A 9 5.92 -12.25 -0.51
C ASP A 9 6.13 -11.30 0.69
N LEU A 10 7.34 -10.72 0.82
CA LEU A 10 7.64 -9.76 1.89
C LEU A 10 6.92 -8.42 1.69
N LEU A 11 6.85 -7.94 0.44
CA LEU A 11 6.13 -6.71 0.11
C LEU A 11 4.62 -6.86 0.36
N GLU A 12 4.04 -7.98 -0.05
CA GLU A 12 2.63 -8.29 0.20
C GLU A 12 2.33 -8.32 1.70
N LEU A 13 3.20 -8.97 2.49
CA LEU A 13 3.05 -8.99 3.95
C LEU A 13 3.13 -7.60 4.59
N ASP A 14 4.06 -6.74 4.17
CA ASP A 14 4.16 -5.38 4.70
C ASP A 14 2.93 -4.54 4.33
N ILE A 15 2.40 -4.69 3.11
CA ILE A 15 1.14 -4.06 2.70
C ILE A 15 -0.02 -4.54 3.58
N ASP A 16 -0.13 -5.85 3.83
CA ASP A 16 -1.19 -6.42 4.68
C ASP A 16 -1.10 -5.92 6.13
N LEU A 17 0.11 -5.80 6.67
CA LEU A 17 0.34 -5.24 8.00
C LEU A 17 -0.10 -3.77 8.05
N ARG A 18 0.22 -2.98 7.02
CA ARG A 18 -0.23 -1.57 6.92
C ARG A 18 -1.74 -1.44 6.77
N LEU A 19 -2.43 -2.44 6.21
CA LEU A 19 -3.87 -2.45 6.01
C LEU A 19 -4.63 -3.24 7.08
N THR A 20 -3.96 -3.70 8.15
CA THR A 20 -4.56 -4.60 9.14
C THR A 20 -5.84 -4.06 9.77
N ASP A 21 -5.89 -2.77 10.11
CA ASP A 21 -7.11 -2.16 10.66
C ASP A 21 -8.27 -2.15 9.66
N LEU A 22 -7.96 -1.91 8.39
CA LEU A 22 -8.94 -1.93 7.31
C LEU A 22 -9.45 -3.36 7.07
N TRP A 23 -8.57 -4.36 7.16
CA TRP A 23 -8.94 -5.77 7.07
C TRP A 23 -9.80 -6.24 8.24
N ARG A 24 -9.51 -5.75 9.44
CA ARG A 24 -10.37 -5.96 10.61
C ARG A 24 -11.78 -5.41 10.36
N GLU A 25 -11.91 -4.20 9.84
CA GLU A 25 -13.21 -3.61 9.52
C GLU A 25 -13.94 -4.38 8.40
N ALA A 26 -13.22 -4.82 7.38
CA ALA A 26 -13.79 -5.65 6.31
C ALA A 26 -14.37 -6.97 6.85
N GLY A 27 -13.77 -7.55 7.89
CA GLY A 27 -14.26 -8.77 8.53
C GLY A 27 -15.61 -8.63 9.21
N GLU A 28 -16.02 -7.42 9.58
CA GLU A 28 -17.32 -7.12 10.20
C GLU A 28 -18.43 -6.90 9.17
N ILE A 29 -18.11 -6.87 7.88
CA ILE A 29 -19.07 -6.65 6.80
C ILE A 29 -19.82 -7.96 6.48
N THR A 30 -21.12 -7.97 6.77
CA THR A 30 -21.99 -9.12 6.49
C THR A 30 -22.66 -9.08 5.12
N ASP A 31 -22.73 -7.91 4.47
CA ASP A 31 -23.34 -7.73 3.16
C ASP A 31 -22.37 -7.02 2.20
N TRP A 32 -21.95 -7.75 1.16
CA TRP A 32 -20.97 -7.29 0.19
C TRP A 32 -21.63 -6.85 -1.11
N ASN A 33 -21.38 -5.61 -1.50
CA ASN A 33 -21.78 -5.07 -2.80
C ASN A 33 -20.62 -4.27 -3.42
N LEU A 34 -20.80 -3.87 -4.68
CA LEU A 34 -19.76 -3.15 -5.44
C LEU A 34 -19.36 -1.82 -4.79
N ASP A 35 -20.29 -1.12 -4.14
CA ASP A 35 -20.00 0.16 -3.49
C ASP A 35 -19.11 -0.03 -2.27
N VAL A 36 -19.35 -1.09 -1.49
CA VAL A 36 -18.51 -1.47 -0.34
C VAL A 36 -17.11 -1.86 -0.81
N VAL A 37 -16.99 -2.72 -1.82
CA VAL A 37 -15.68 -3.08 -2.40
C VAL A 37 -14.94 -1.84 -2.90
N ALA A 38 -15.62 -0.95 -3.62
CA ALA A 38 -15.03 0.29 -4.11
C ALA A 38 -14.59 1.23 -2.96
N ALA A 39 -15.32 1.26 -1.85
CA ALA A 39 -14.93 2.00 -0.66
C ALA A 39 -13.64 1.46 -0.05
N PHE A 40 -13.52 0.14 0.15
CA PHE A 40 -12.30 -0.49 0.66
C PHE A 40 -11.09 -0.29 -0.25
N MET A 41 -11.27 -0.41 -1.58
CA MET A 41 -10.20 -0.11 -2.54
C MET A 41 -9.72 1.33 -2.44
N ARG A 42 -10.64 2.30 -2.32
CA ARG A 42 -10.29 3.71 -2.12
C ARG A 42 -9.58 3.95 -0.79
N ALA A 43 -10.02 3.30 0.28
CA ALA A 43 -9.40 3.41 1.59
C ALA A 43 -7.97 2.84 1.59
N ALA A 44 -7.76 1.64 1.03
CA ALA A 44 -6.44 1.02 0.91
C ALA A 44 -5.49 1.90 0.07
N TYR A 45 -5.97 2.40 -1.06
CA TYR A 45 -5.20 3.30 -1.92
C TYR A 45 -4.87 4.64 -1.24
N GLY A 46 -5.84 5.24 -0.55
CA GLY A 46 -5.65 6.46 0.23
C GLY A 46 -4.64 6.27 1.36
N LYS A 47 -4.70 5.14 2.07
CA LYS A 47 -3.73 4.80 3.12
C LYS A 47 -2.33 4.67 2.56
N GLY A 48 -2.15 4.00 1.41
CA GLY A 48 -0.86 3.92 0.74
C GLY A 48 -0.27 5.30 0.39
N TYR A 49 -1.10 6.25 -0.03
CA TYR A 49 -0.64 7.64 -0.24
C TYR A 49 -0.26 8.35 1.05
N CYS A 50 -1.07 8.24 2.09
CA CYS A 50 -0.77 8.84 3.38
C CYS A 50 0.53 8.27 3.97
N ASP A 51 0.68 6.95 3.95
CA ASP A 51 1.88 6.26 4.41
C ASP A 51 3.11 6.75 3.63
N ALA A 52 3.01 6.87 2.29
CA ALA A 52 4.07 7.40 1.44
C ALA A 52 4.43 8.88 1.74
N LEU A 53 3.46 9.70 2.13
CA LEU A 53 3.68 11.10 2.50
C LEU A 53 4.29 11.27 3.90
N THR A 54 4.18 10.24 4.74
CA THR A 54 4.70 10.24 6.11
C THR A 54 5.93 9.34 6.28
N GLU A 55 6.50 8.79 5.20
CA GLU A 55 7.77 8.05 5.28
C GLU A 55 8.92 8.96 5.75
N ASP A 56 9.84 8.39 6.55
CA ASP A 56 11.03 9.10 7.03
C ASP A 56 11.90 9.64 5.90
N ALA A 57 11.95 8.91 4.78
CA ALA A 57 12.63 9.30 3.56
C ALA A 57 11.76 8.92 2.35
N PRO A 58 11.84 9.67 1.24
CA PRO A 58 11.08 9.34 0.04
C PRO A 58 11.37 7.93 -0.44
N GLY A 59 10.34 7.08 -0.52
CA GLY A 59 10.41 5.74 -1.08
C GLY A 59 11.10 4.71 -0.18
N SER A 60 11.07 4.92 1.14
CA SER A 60 11.61 3.96 2.12
C SER A 60 11.06 2.56 1.90
N LEU A 61 9.75 2.39 1.73
CA LEU A 61 9.16 1.08 1.43
C LEU A 61 9.76 0.43 0.18
N CYS A 62 10.02 1.21 -0.88
CA CYS A 62 10.65 0.66 -2.08
C CYS A 62 12.06 0.18 -1.78
N HIS A 63 12.84 0.95 -1.02
CA HIS A 63 14.21 0.58 -0.65
C HIS A 63 14.27 -0.66 0.24
N ASP A 64 13.39 -0.75 1.24
CA ASP A 64 13.35 -1.86 2.20
C ASP A 64 13.11 -3.20 1.50
N HIS A 65 12.33 -3.20 0.42
CA HIS A 65 12.04 -4.39 -0.39
C HIS A 65 12.95 -4.53 -1.63
N GLY A 66 13.94 -3.66 -1.79
CA GLY A 66 14.93 -3.72 -2.89
C GLY A 66 14.38 -3.33 -4.26
N TYR A 67 13.34 -2.50 -4.30
CA TYR A 67 12.78 -1.90 -5.50
C TYR A 67 13.40 -0.52 -5.79
N ARG A 68 13.37 -0.13 -7.05
CA ARG A 68 13.75 1.23 -7.47
C ARG A 68 12.59 2.17 -7.23
N ILE A 69 12.85 3.33 -6.63
CA ILE A 69 11.88 4.42 -6.55
C ILE A 69 11.64 4.99 -7.96
N PRO A 70 10.39 5.08 -8.43
CA PRO A 70 10.09 5.75 -9.69
C PRO A 70 10.56 7.20 -9.68
N GLY A 71 11.24 7.64 -10.75
CA GLY A 71 11.65 9.03 -10.88
C GLY A 71 10.45 9.98 -10.92
N ARG A 72 10.52 11.10 -10.19
CA ARG A 72 9.49 12.14 -10.25
C ARG A 72 9.54 12.79 -11.64
N ARG A 73 8.44 12.74 -12.39
CA ARG A 73 8.32 13.55 -13.61
C ARG A 73 8.34 15.04 -13.17
N PRO A 74 9.15 15.91 -13.78
CA PRO A 74 9.13 17.33 -13.49
C PRO A 74 7.70 17.85 -13.63
N ALA A 75 7.26 18.68 -12.68
CA ALA A 75 6.01 19.41 -12.86
C ALA A 75 6.14 20.27 -14.13
N PRO A 76 5.10 20.35 -14.97
CA PRO A 76 5.11 21.32 -16.05
C PRO A 76 5.35 22.72 -15.46
N ALA A 77 6.21 23.51 -16.10
CA ALA A 77 6.40 24.90 -15.70
C ALA A 77 5.04 25.60 -15.82
N HIS A 78 4.59 26.22 -14.73
CA HIS A 78 3.50 27.19 -14.80
C HIS A 78 4.12 28.51 -15.26
N ASP A 79 3.77 28.94 -16.48
CA ASP A 79 4.04 30.28 -17.00
C ASP A 79 3.15 31.33 -16.31
#